data_AF-A0A8H4X1B0-F1
#
_entry.id   AF-A0A8H4X1B0-F1
#
_cell.length_a   1.000
_cell.length_b   1.000
_cell.length_c   1.000
_cell.angle_alpha   90.00
_cell.angle_beta   90.00
_cell.angle_gamma   90.00
#
_symmetry.space_group_name_H-M   'P 1'
#
loop_
_entity.id
_entity.type
_entity.pdbx_description
1 polymer ?
#
loop_
_entity_poly.entity_id
_entity_poly.type
_entity_poly.pdbx_seq_one_letter_code
_entity_poly.pdbx_strand_id
1 'polypeptide(L)'
;MASSALQPLAGLVRFVPRSSPSKILIGQPADKDIDVGAALRKGQEVAVNVWSGLSVLSPGSSTGTTETIDRVLSPLAQNEIGTIRCVGLNYRKHAAECGLDPPAIPVIFMKPATTIVDPWPARGTIPKLSQVDESGDYEAELAVVIGKTAKNVSEAEALDYVLGYTAANDVSSRTQQLNQSQWSFSKSFDGACPLGPTLVLKSLITDPTKLHMRGLKNGEVYQESGTDDLIFSVPKIISWLSQSTTLPPGTVIVTGTPAGVGMGRTPKDALRHGDEFAVEILPHIGTLTNIFEDEKSGFMTNYCLPGMMPWYLPGSISFEQAAPLMCARATVWHAIHRVMAIDNHGVGLKLASGVPSRPRMDLILKFDDPETIQRISDFTDGIGLKAAIGCTSDDAAND
;
A
#
# COMPACT_ATOMS: atom_id res chain seq x y z
N MET A 1 33.68 -24.64 18.28
CA MET A 1 32.34 -24.50 17.66
C MET A 1 31.52 -23.60 18.57
N ALA A 2 31.42 -22.31 18.22
CA ALA A 2 30.57 -21.39 18.97
C ALA A 2 29.12 -21.73 18.64
N SER A 3 28.36 -22.14 19.66
CA SER A 3 26.90 -22.29 19.59
C SER A 3 26.31 -20.95 19.15
N SER A 4 25.84 -20.85 17.90
CA SER A 4 25.08 -19.71 17.40
C SER A 4 23.69 -19.75 18.03
N ALA A 5 23.59 -19.34 19.29
CA ALA A 5 22.30 -18.99 19.86
C ALA A 5 21.76 -17.84 19.00
N LEU A 6 20.67 -18.08 18.27
CA LEU A 6 19.93 -17.05 17.56
C LEU A 6 19.68 -15.91 18.55
N GLN A 7 20.09 -14.70 18.18
CA GLN A 7 19.81 -13.52 19.00
C GLN A 7 18.32 -13.17 18.86
N PRO A 8 17.69 -12.62 19.91
CA PRO A 8 16.26 -12.36 19.88
C PRO A 8 15.85 -11.37 18.78
N LEU A 9 14.71 -11.67 18.14
CA LEU A 9 14.01 -10.87 17.13
C LEU A 9 13.12 -9.76 17.75
N ALA A 10 13.01 -9.67 19.08
CA ALA A 10 11.95 -8.93 19.77
C ALA A 10 11.96 -7.40 19.57
N GLY A 11 11.45 -6.93 18.43
CA GLY A 11 11.02 -5.57 18.18
C GLY A 11 9.62 -5.25 18.71
N LEU A 12 9.21 -4.00 18.58
CA LEU A 12 7.84 -3.57 18.85
C LEU A 12 6.97 -3.86 17.61
N VAL A 13 5.80 -4.44 17.84
CA VAL A 13 4.78 -4.69 16.83
C VAL A 13 3.62 -3.74 17.07
N ARG A 14 3.10 -3.14 16.01
CA ARG A 14 1.84 -2.39 16.01
C ARG A 14 0.78 -3.24 15.32
N PHE A 15 -0.37 -3.44 15.95
CA PHE A 15 -1.34 -4.44 15.48
C PHE A 15 -2.77 -4.14 15.92
N VAL A 16 -3.72 -4.77 15.22
CA VAL A 16 -5.11 -4.91 15.64
C VAL A 16 -5.25 -6.24 16.40
N PRO A 17 -5.74 -6.25 17.65
CA PRO A 17 -5.93 -7.48 18.41
C PRO A 17 -7.20 -8.21 17.99
N ARG A 18 -7.18 -9.54 18.00
CA ARG A 18 -8.35 -10.37 17.69
C ARG A 18 -9.53 -10.16 18.63
N SER A 19 -9.24 -9.83 19.89
CA SER A 19 -10.26 -9.56 20.91
C SER A 19 -11.02 -8.24 20.67
N SER A 20 -10.44 -7.30 19.92
CA SER A 20 -11.00 -5.96 19.74
C SER A 20 -10.58 -5.33 18.40
N PRO A 21 -11.29 -5.66 17.29
CA PRO A 21 -10.92 -5.21 15.94
C PRO A 21 -10.92 -3.69 15.70
N SER A 22 -11.51 -2.91 16.60
CA SER A 22 -11.54 -1.45 16.53
C SER A 22 -10.37 -0.77 17.25
N LYS A 23 -9.54 -1.53 17.96
CA LYS A 23 -8.37 -1.00 18.68
C LYS A 23 -7.10 -1.22 17.88
N ILE A 24 -6.15 -0.32 18.11
CA ILE A 24 -4.76 -0.49 17.68
C ILE A 24 -3.92 -0.53 18.95
N LEU A 25 -3.12 -1.57 19.08
CA LEU A 25 -2.22 -1.79 20.19
C LEU A 25 -0.78 -1.84 19.69
N ILE A 26 0.15 -1.66 20.62
CA ILE A 26 1.54 -1.99 20.42
C ILE A 26 2.00 -2.97 21.50
N GLY A 27 3.08 -3.68 21.23
CA GLY A 27 3.70 -4.53 22.23
C GLY A 27 4.89 -5.30 21.68
N GLN A 28 5.37 -6.24 22.48
CA GLN A 28 6.46 -7.13 22.07
C GLN A 28 5.92 -8.55 21.88
N PRO A 29 6.34 -9.28 20.83
CA PRO A 29 6.01 -10.69 20.68
C PRO A 29 6.36 -11.46 21.95
N ALA A 30 5.45 -12.32 22.40
CA ALA A 30 5.65 -13.14 23.60
C ALA A 30 6.78 -14.15 23.41
N ASP A 31 6.88 -14.72 22.21
CA ASP A 31 8.07 -15.42 21.74
C ASP A 31 9.04 -14.39 21.16
N LYS A 32 10.19 -14.22 21.80
CA LYS A 32 11.21 -13.25 21.39
C LYS A 32 11.96 -13.67 20.11
N ASP A 33 11.86 -14.93 19.71
CA ASP A 33 12.59 -15.53 18.59
C ASP A 33 11.64 -15.81 17.40
N ILE A 34 10.41 -15.27 17.44
CA ILE A 34 9.45 -15.40 16.34
C ILE A 34 9.68 -14.35 15.26
N ASP A 35 9.73 -14.78 14.01
CA ASP A 35 9.55 -13.88 12.86
C ASP A 35 8.05 -13.63 12.69
N VAL A 36 7.59 -12.49 13.20
CA VAL A 36 6.17 -12.10 13.22
C VAL A 36 5.55 -12.17 11.83
N GLY A 37 6.21 -11.62 10.82
CA GLY A 37 5.63 -11.56 9.48
C GLY A 37 5.59 -12.92 8.80
N ALA A 38 6.66 -13.72 8.92
CA ALA A 38 6.69 -15.08 8.38
C ALA A 38 5.68 -16.00 9.09
N ALA A 39 5.51 -15.86 10.40
CA ALA A 39 4.52 -16.61 11.19
C ALA A 39 3.09 -16.29 10.74
N LEU A 40 2.74 -15.00 10.66
CA LEU A 40 1.42 -14.55 10.22
C LEU A 40 1.14 -14.96 8.77
N ARG A 41 2.14 -14.90 7.88
CA ARG A 41 1.99 -15.36 6.48
C ARG A 41 1.68 -16.85 6.37
N LYS A 42 2.14 -17.66 7.33
CA LYS A 42 1.83 -19.10 7.46
C LYS A 42 0.51 -19.38 8.20
N GLY A 43 -0.22 -18.35 8.62
CA GLY A 43 -1.45 -18.49 9.40
C GLY A 43 -1.22 -18.90 10.86
N GLN A 44 -0.01 -18.72 11.38
CA GLN A 44 0.31 -19.00 12.78
C GLN A 44 -0.17 -17.86 13.68
N GLU A 45 -0.57 -18.20 14.89
CA GLU A 45 -0.93 -17.20 15.89
C GLU A 45 0.31 -16.58 16.51
N VAL A 46 0.31 -15.25 16.63
CA VAL A 46 1.37 -14.50 17.29
C VAL A 46 0.77 -13.80 18.49
N ALA A 47 1.17 -14.23 19.68
CA ALA A 47 0.83 -13.59 20.94
C ALA A 47 1.79 -12.42 21.22
N VAL A 48 1.26 -11.31 21.72
CA VAL A 48 1.99 -10.06 21.97
C VAL A 48 1.71 -9.59 23.39
N ASN A 49 2.77 -9.37 24.16
CA ASN A 49 2.70 -8.68 25.45
C ASN A 49 2.45 -7.19 25.20
N VAL A 50 1.27 -6.71 25.58
CA VAL A 50 0.77 -5.37 25.26
C VAL A 50 1.51 -4.32 26.09
N TRP A 51 1.77 -3.18 25.47
CA TRP A 51 2.36 -2.01 26.11
C TRP A 51 1.33 -0.87 26.18
N SER A 52 1.49 0.03 27.15
CA SER A 52 0.53 1.09 27.47
C SER A 52 0.52 2.26 26.48
N GLY A 53 1.58 2.42 25.68
CA GLY A 53 1.62 3.40 24.61
C GLY A 53 0.72 3.01 23.43
N LEU A 54 0.54 3.95 22.51
CA LEU A 54 -0.18 3.73 21.23
C LEU A 54 0.74 3.85 20.01
N SER A 55 2.01 4.21 20.25
CA SER A 55 3.00 4.54 19.23
C SER A 55 4.34 3.93 19.60
N VAL A 56 5.07 3.40 18.61
CA VAL A 56 6.47 2.99 18.81
C VAL A 56 7.40 4.16 19.16
N LEU A 57 7.01 5.40 18.84
CA LEU A 57 7.73 6.62 19.24
C LEU A 57 7.58 6.93 20.74
N SER A 58 6.55 6.39 21.38
CA SER A 58 6.26 6.59 22.80
C SER A 58 5.60 5.33 23.36
N PRO A 59 6.37 4.24 23.50
CA PRO A 59 5.79 2.91 23.67
C PRO A 59 5.20 2.66 25.06
N GLY A 60 5.52 3.51 26.05
CA GLY A 60 5.08 3.32 27.43
C GLY A 60 5.76 2.13 28.09
N SER A 61 4.99 1.34 28.83
CA SER A 61 5.46 0.18 29.60
C SER A 61 4.56 -1.03 29.37
N SER A 62 5.07 -2.23 29.64
CA SER A 62 4.23 -3.44 29.64
C SER A 62 3.00 -3.28 30.54
N THR A 63 1.85 -3.74 30.07
CA THR A 63 0.58 -3.74 30.82
C THR A 63 0.37 -5.02 31.62
N GLY A 64 1.19 -6.05 31.38
CA GLY A 64 0.99 -7.39 31.91
C GLY A 64 -0.13 -8.19 31.21
N THR A 65 -0.75 -7.65 30.16
CA THR A 65 -1.76 -8.34 29.35
C THR A 65 -1.16 -8.85 28.05
N THR A 66 -1.66 -9.97 27.56
CA THR A 66 -1.25 -10.57 26.28
C THR A 66 -2.45 -10.60 25.34
N GLU A 67 -2.23 -10.25 24.07
CA GLU A 67 -3.23 -10.28 23.00
C GLU A 67 -2.70 -11.03 21.79
N THR A 68 -3.59 -11.63 21.00
CA THR A 68 -3.22 -12.28 19.73
C THR A 68 -3.43 -11.32 18.57
N ILE A 69 -2.44 -11.25 17.67
CA ILE A 69 -2.54 -10.45 16.44
C ILE A 69 -3.67 -10.98 15.55
N ASP A 70 -4.59 -10.10 15.15
CA ASP A 70 -5.49 -10.33 14.01
C ASP A 70 -4.87 -9.78 12.72
N ARG A 71 -4.44 -8.51 12.77
CA ARG A 71 -3.74 -7.84 11.67
C ARG A 71 -2.53 -7.09 12.20
N VAL A 72 -1.35 -7.39 11.66
CA VAL A 72 -0.15 -6.58 11.87
C VAL A 72 -0.24 -5.32 11.01
N LEU A 73 0.27 -4.21 11.52
CA LEU A 73 0.29 -2.92 10.85
C LEU A 73 1.73 -2.46 10.66
N SER A 74 1.94 -1.48 9.79
CA SER A 74 3.20 -0.74 9.73
C SER A 74 3.57 -0.26 11.15
N PRO A 75 4.86 -0.35 11.55
CA PRO A 75 5.29 0.04 12.90
C PRO A 75 4.96 1.50 13.25
N LEU A 76 4.87 2.37 12.24
CA LEU A 76 4.39 3.74 12.36
C LEU A 76 3.12 3.95 11.52
N ALA A 77 2.17 4.69 12.07
CA ALA A 77 1.02 5.20 11.34
C ALA A 77 1.43 6.33 10.38
N GLN A 78 0.65 6.53 9.32
CA GLN A 78 0.93 7.55 8.30
C GLN A 78 1.07 8.97 8.89
N ASN A 79 0.27 9.32 9.91
CA ASN A 79 0.33 10.63 10.56
C ASN A 79 1.52 10.81 11.52
N GLU A 80 2.21 9.72 11.87
CA GLU A 80 3.44 9.74 12.67
C GLU A 80 4.68 9.88 11.79
N ILE A 81 4.55 9.49 10.52
CA ILE A 81 5.59 9.60 9.52
C ILE A 81 5.53 11.01 8.93
N GLY A 82 6.52 11.84 9.24
CA GLY A 82 6.67 13.15 8.59
C GLY A 82 7.03 12.98 7.12
N THR A 83 8.22 12.44 6.86
CA THR A 83 8.71 12.18 5.50
C THR A 83 9.45 10.87 5.44
N ILE A 84 9.43 10.22 4.29
CA ILE A 84 10.27 9.06 3.99
C ILE A 84 11.41 9.55 3.09
N ARG A 85 12.65 9.48 3.59
CA ARG A 85 13.88 9.87 2.89
C ARG A 85 14.51 8.63 2.27
N CYS A 86 14.73 8.63 0.97
CA CYS A 86 15.19 7.43 0.27
C CYS A 86 16.56 7.68 -0.34
N VAL A 87 17.40 6.65 -0.36
CA VAL A 87 18.76 6.72 -0.89
C VAL A 87 18.87 5.76 -2.07
N GLY A 88 19.10 6.27 -3.27
CA GLY A 88 19.33 5.39 -4.43
C GLY A 88 20.80 5.02 -4.61
N LEU A 89 21.02 3.93 -5.35
CA LEU A 89 22.35 3.42 -5.72
C LEU A 89 23.31 3.32 -4.52
N ASN A 90 22.85 2.73 -3.42
CA ASN A 90 23.62 2.67 -2.18
C ASN A 90 24.24 1.30 -1.87
N TYR A 91 24.19 0.34 -2.79
CA TYR A 91 24.88 -0.96 -2.67
C TYR A 91 25.92 -1.09 -3.78
N ARG A 92 27.15 -1.51 -3.45
CA ARG A 92 28.23 -1.62 -4.43
C ARG A 92 27.88 -2.61 -5.53
N LYS A 93 27.30 -3.75 -5.16
CA LYS A 93 26.86 -4.76 -6.14
C LYS A 93 25.74 -4.26 -7.05
N HIS A 94 24.84 -3.42 -6.53
CA HIS A 94 23.76 -2.84 -7.34
C HIS A 94 24.30 -1.79 -8.33
N ALA A 95 25.24 -0.95 -7.90
CA ALA A 95 25.92 -0.03 -8.81
C ALA A 95 26.63 -0.78 -9.95
N ALA A 96 27.32 -1.88 -9.63
CA ALA A 96 27.96 -2.74 -10.62
C ALA A 96 26.95 -3.42 -11.59
N GLU A 97 25.80 -3.90 -11.09
CA GLU A 97 24.72 -4.44 -11.92
C GLU A 97 24.20 -3.42 -12.93
N CYS A 98 24.07 -2.17 -12.52
CA CYS A 98 23.63 -1.08 -13.38
C CYS A 98 24.74 -0.56 -14.32
N GLY A 99 25.98 -1.07 -14.20
CA GLY A 99 27.14 -0.58 -14.95
C GLY A 99 27.51 0.87 -14.61
N LEU A 100 27.21 1.31 -13.39
CA LEU A 100 27.43 2.67 -12.91
C LEU A 100 28.58 2.72 -11.89
N ASP A 101 29.34 3.80 -11.91
CA ASP A 101 30.29 4.10 -10.83
C ASP A 101 29.53 4.41 -9.54
N PRO A 102 30.04 3.97 -8.37
CA PRO A 102 29.49 4.38 -7.08
C PRO A 102 29.43 5.91 -6.98
N PRO A 103 28.27 6.49 -6.58
CA PRO A 103 28.14 7.94 -6.50
C PRO A 103 29.09 8.53 -5.45
N ALA A 104 29.57 9.74 -5.68
CA ALA A 104 30.45 10.45 -4.74
C ALA A 104 29.70 11.03 -3.52
N ILE A 105 28.40 11.27 -3.67
CA ILE A 105 27.50 11.78 -2.63
C ILE A 105 26.17 11.01 -2.65
N PRO A 106 25.45 10.90 -1.52
CA PRO A 106 24.15 10.21 -1.48
C PRO A 106 23.15 10.79 -2.48
N VAL A 107 22.55 9.91 -3.30
CA VAL A 107 21.45 10.27 -4.21
C VAL A 107 20.14 10.20 -3.45
N ILE A 108 19.49 11.35 -3.25
CA ILE A 108 18.33 11.46 -2.36
C ILE A 108 17.05 11.75 -3.15
N PHE A 109 15.97 11.07 -2.78
CA PHE A 109 14.61 11.39 -3.16
C PHE A 109 13.67 11.20 -1.96
N MET A 110 12.38 11.49 -2.13
CA MET A 110 11.42 11.48 -1.03
C MET A 110 10.15 10.75 -1.44
N LYS A 111 9.56 10.04 -0.47
CA LYS A 111 8.21 9.48 -0.58
C LYS A 111 7.31 10.13 0.50
N PRO A 112 6.06 10.50 0.17
CA PRO A 112 5.11 10.97 1.17
C PRO A 112 4.64 9.82 2.05
N ALA A 113 4.13 10.14 3.24
CA ALA A 113 3.62 9.15 4.18
C ALA A 113 2.41 8.34 3.65
N THR A 114 1.70 8.87 2.64
CA THR A 114 0.59 8.17 1.97
C THR A 114 1.02 6.89 1.25
N THR A 115 2.33 6.72 0.98
CA THR A 115 2.87 5.54 0.32
C THR A 115 2.91 4.30 1.21
N ILE A 116 2.75 4.45 2.53
CA ILE A 116 2.90 3.35 3.49
C ILE A 116 1.79 2.32 3.31
N VAL A 117 2.20 1.05 3.27
CA VAL A 117 1.32 -0.11 3.34
C VAL A 117 1.68 -0.93 4.57
N ASP A 118 0.66 -1.43 5.25
CA ASP A 118 0.83 -2.44 6.29
C ASP A 118 1.41 -3.75 5.72
N PRO A 119 2.03 -4.61 6.53
CA PRO A 119 2.39 -5.96 6.09
C PRO A 119 1.16 -6.82 5.78
N TRP A 120 1.40 -8.03 5.25
CA TRP A 120 0.39 -9.08 5.12
C TRP A 120 -0.48 -9.20 6.39
N PRO A 121 -1.82 -9.20 6.29
CA PRO A 121 -2.65 -9.42 5.09
C PRO A 121 -3.00 -8.20 4.22
N ALA A 122 -2.44 -7.01 4.47
CA ALA A 122 -2.69 -5.88 3.58
C ALA A 122 -2.08 -6.11 2.18
N ARG A 123 -2.79 -5.63 1.14
CA ARG A 123 -2.39 -5.79 -0.26
C ARG A 123 -1.49 -4.64 -0.70
N GLY A 124 -0.43 -4.96 -1.42
CA GLY A 124 0.34 -3.97 -2.18
C GLY A 124 -0.41 -3.59 -3.46
N THR A 125 -0.13 -2.41 -4.02
CA THR A 125 -0.78 -1.91 -5.22
C THR A 125 0.22 -1.73 -6.34
N ILE A 126 -0.09 -2.27 -7.53
CA ILE A 126 0.63 -1.95 -8.77
C ILE A 126 -0.12 -0.80 -9.44
N PRO A 127 0.49 0.40 -9.55
CA PRO A 127 -0.21 1.57 -10.06
C PRO A 127 -0.55 1.41 -11.54
N LYS A 128 -1.66 2.01 -11.99
CA LYS A 128 -2.11 1.89 -13.39
C LYS A 128 -1.05 2.21 -14.44
N LEU A 129 -0.25 3.24 -14.16
CA LEU A 129 0.81 3.68 -15.05
C LEU A 129 1.93 2.64 -15.24
N SER A 130 2.06 1.67 -14.34
CA SER A 130 3.01 0.55 -14.44
C SER A 130 2.37 -0.72 -15.00
N GLN A 131 1.03 -0.79 -15.07
CA GLN A 131 0.32 -1.95 -15.62
C GLN A 131 0.40 -1.96 -17.14
N VAL A 132 0.37 -0.77 -17.77
CA VAL A 132 0.35 -0.61 -19.24
C VAL A 132 1.63 -1.06 -19.92
N ASP A 133 2.76 -0.95 -19.22
CA ASP A 133 4.09 -1.23 -19.72
C ASP A 133 4.85 -2.23 -18.85
N GLU A 134 4.13 -2.84 -17.91
CA GLU A 134 4.63 -3.91 -17.07
C GLU A 134 5.90 -3.53 -16.29
N SER A 135 6.01 -2.27 -15.84
CA SER A 135 7.24 -1.69 -15.27
C SER A 135 7.28 -1.57 -13.74
N GLY A 136 6.32 -2.19 -13.04
CA GLY A 136 6.30 -2.25 -11.58
C GLY A 136 7.45 -3.11 -11.05
N ASP A 137 8.23 -2.59 -10.10
CA ASP A 137 9.42 -3.27 -9.59
C ASP A 137 9.48 -3.20 -8.06
N TYR A 138 10.24 -4.13 -7.47
CA TYR A 138 10.47 -4.26 -6.04
C TYR A 138 11.90 -3.86 -5.68
N GLU A 139 12.08 -3.42 -4.43
CA GLU A 139 13.38 -3.05 -3.90
C GLU A 139 13.41 -3.38 -2.40
N ALA A 140 14.01 -4.52 -2.02
CA ALA A 140 14.22 -4.89 -0.63
C ALA A 140 15.20 -3.89 0.02
N GLU A 141 14.78 -3.25 1.11
CA GLU A 141 15.59 -2.23 1.79
C GLU A 141 15.53 -2.30 3.32
N LEU A 142 16.65 -1.95 3.96
CA LEU A 142 16.68 -1.62 5.39
C LEU A 142 16.11 -0.21 5.58
N ALA A 143 15.14 -0.09 6.48
CA ALA A 143 14.59 1.19 6.91
C ALA A 143 15.05 1.54 8.33
N VAL A 144 15.44 2.80 8.52
CA VAL A 144 15.87 3.39 9.79
C VAL A 144 14.83 4.39 10.25
N VAL A 145 14.38 4.30 11.49
CA VAL A 145 13.40 5.22 12.07
C VAL A 145 14.12 6.17 13.03
N ILE A 146 13.97 7.48 12.80
CA ILE A 146 14.50 8.51 13.68
C ILE A 146 13.62 8.64 14.92
N GLY A 147 14.20 8.58 16.11
CA GLY A 147 13.51 8.69 17.40
C GLY A 147 13.63 10.05 18.07
N LYS A 148 14.59 10.87 17.65
CA LYS A 148 14.87 12.20 18.22
C LYS A 148 15.08 13.20 17.10
N THR A 149 14.67 14.45 17.31
CA THR A 149 14.89 15.54 16.36
C THR A 149 16.38 15.67 16.02
N ALA A 150 16.75 15.40 14.77
CA ALA A 150 18.13 15.50 14.28
C ALA A 150 18.27 16.71 13.33
N LYS A 151 19.29 17.54 13.54
CA LYS A 151 19.68 18.63 12.64
C LYS A 151 21.18 18.88 12.75
N ASN A 152 21.87 18.93 11.62
CA ASN A 152 23.33 19.10 11.54
C ASN A 152 24.10 18.09 12.41
N VAL A 153 23.64 16.84 12.42
CA VAL A 153 24.21 15.77 13.25
C VAL A 153 25.48 15.25 12.60
N SER A 154 26.54 15.03 13.39
CA SER A 154 27.78 14.42 12.91
C SER A 154 27.59 12.92 12.66
N GLU A 155 28.44 12.31 11.81
CA GLU A 155 28.40 10.85 11.61
C GLU A 155 28.65 10.08 12.93
N ALA A 156 29.48 10.60 13.83
CA ALA A 156 29.78 9.96 15.11
C ALA A 156 28.57 9.89 16.06
N GLU A 157 27.69 10.88 16.00
CA GLU A 157 26.50 11.00 16.86
C GLU A 157 25.23 10.44 16.21
N ALA A 158 25.27 10.16 14.91
CA ALA A 158 24.08 9.84 14.11
C ALA A 158 23.23 8.69 14.67
N LEU A 159 23.86 7.62 15.19
CA LEU A 159 23.14 6.46 15.72
C LEU A 159 22.39 6.75 17.03
N ASP A 160 22.69 7.84 17.73
CA ASP A 160 21.99 8.22 18.98
C ASP A 160 20.61 8.83 18.73
N TYR A 161 20.34 9.17 17.48
CA TYR A 161 19.05 9.68 16.99
C TYR A 161 18.15 8.58 16.41
N VAL A 162 18.68 7.36 16.24
CA VAL A 162 17.93 6.22 15.71
C VAL A 162 17.08 5.60 16.82
N LEU A 163 15.78 5.47 16.56
CA LEU A 163 14.87 4.68 17.40
C LEU A 163 15.10 3.18 17.18
N GLY A 164 15.12 2.78 15.91
CA GLY A 164 15.21 1.39 15.52
C GLY A 164 15.21 1.18 14.02
N TYR A 165 15.10 -0.08 13.64
CA TYR A 165 15.21 -0.58 12.29
C TYR A 165 14.00 -1.46 11.93
N THR A 166 13.59 -1.43 10.67
CA THR A 166 12.52 -2.26 10.11
C THR A 166 12.85 -2.60 8.66
N ALA A 167 12.11 -3.53 8.04
CA ALA A 167 12.20 -3.77 6.60
C ALA A 167 11.27 -2.82 5.83
N ALA A 168 11.65 -2.48 4.60
CA ALA A 168 10.85 -1.73 3.65
C ALA A 168 10.97 -2.33 2.25
N ASN A 169 9.94 -2.10 1.44
CA ASN A 169 9.99 -2.34 0.00
C ASN A 169 9.82 -1.01 -0.75
N ASP A 170 10.86 -0.54 -1.46
CA ASP A 170 10.79 0.69 -2.27
C ASP A 170 10.20 0.42 -3.67
N VAL A 171 8.89 0.17 -3.70
CA VAL A 171 8.16 -0.17 -4.93
C VAL A 171 8.26 0.97 -5.93
N SER A 172 8.57 0.60 -7.17
CA SER A 172 9.00 1.53 -8.21
C SER A 172 8.26 1.33 -9.52
N SER A 173 7.99 2.41 -10.24
CA SER A 173 7.58 2.39 -11.65
C SER A 173 8.76 2.74 -12.54
N ARG A 174 9.37 1.75 -13.20
CA ARG A 174 10.66 1.92 -13.86
C ARG A 174 10.59 2.76 -15.12
N THR A 175 9.54 2.63 -15.91
CA THR A 175 9.39 3.49 -17.09
C THR A 175 9.27 4.95 -16.69
N GLN A 176 8.47 5.25 -15.65
CA GLN A 176 8.34 6.62 -15.17
C GLN A 176 9.64 7.13 -14.54
N GLN A 177 10.37 6.26 -13.83
CA GLN A 177 11.64 6.62 -13.21
C GLN A 177 12.69 7.01 -14.26
N LEU A 178 12.80 6.24 -15.34
CA LEU A 178 13.78 6.47 -16.40
C LEU A 178 13.40 7.64 -17.33
N ASN A 179 12.11 7.95 -17.44
CA ASN A 179 11.61 9.07 -18.24
C ASN A 179 11.64 10.42 -17.50
N GLN A 180 12.08 10.44 -16.24
CA GLN A 180 12.09 11.64 -15.41
C GLN A 180 13.47 11.83 -14.76
N SER A 181 13.86 13.09 -14.56
CA SER A 181 15.08 13.40 -13.81
C SER A 181 14.90 13.30 -12.29
N GLN A 182 13.65 13.19 -11.82
CA GLN A 182 13.28 13.16 -10.40
C GLN A 182 12.52 11.86 -10.09
N TRP A 183 13.08 11.02 -9.22
CA TRP A 183 12.54 9.68 -8.96
C TRP A 183 11.34 9.66 -8.02
N SER A 184 11.07 10.75 -7.29
CA SER A 184 9.95 10.81 -6.35
C SER A 184 8.62 10.48 -7.03
N PHE A 185 8.35 11.00 -8.24
CA PHE A 185 7.09 10.71 -8.94
C PHE A 185 6.88 9.19 -9.16
N SER A 186 7.90 8.51 -9.70
CA SER A 186 7.88 7.07 -9.99
C SER A 186 7.91 6.17 -8.76
N LYS A 187 8.13 6.74 -7.57
CA LYS A 187 8.26 6.01 -6.31
C LYS A 187 7.28 6.54 -5.25
N SER A 188 6.38 7.48 -5.54
CA SER A 188 5.51 8.11 -4.54
C SER A 188 4.02 7.86 -4.73
N PHE A 189 3.65 6.87 -5.55
CA PHE A 189 2.25 6.45 -5.68
C PHE A 189 1.75 5.78 -4.39
N ASP A 190 0.44 5.80 -4.17
CA ASP A 190 -0.15 5.18 -3.00
C ASP A 190 0.19 3.70 -2.95
N GLY A 191 0.71 3.28 -1.81
CA GLY A 191 1.20 1.92 -1.59
C GLY A 191 2.61 1.61 -2.07
N ALA A 192 3.40 2.62 -2.46
CA ALA A 192 4.76 2.43 -2.93
C ALA A 192 5.79 2.08 -1.83
N CYS A 193 5.42 2.10 -0.54
CA CYS A 193 6.35 1.88 0.57
C CYS A 193 5.79 0.92 1.64
N PRO A 194 5.58 -0.37 1.35
CA PRO A 194 5.33 -1.32 2.42
C PRO A 194 6.44 -1.29 3.48
N LEU A 195 6.06 -1.31 4.76
CA LEU A 195 6.96 -1.08 5.90
C LEU A 195 6.60 -2.02 7.07
N GLY A 196 7.59 -2.72 7.64
CA GLY A 196 7.37 -3.57 8.81
C GLY A 196 8.22 -4.85 8.79
N PRO A 197 7.76 -5.96 9.41
CA PRO A 197 6.53 -6.08 10.22
C PRO A 197 6.71 -5.59 11.66
N THR A 198 7.95 -5.38 12.11
CA THR A 198 8.29 -4.96 13.47
C THR A 198 9.28 -3.80 13.44
N LEU A 199 9.31 -2.97 14.48
CA LEU A 199 10.39 -2.02 14.72
C LEU A 199 11.34 -2.58 15.78
N VAL A 200 12.53 -3.00 15.38
CA VAL A 200 13.56 -3.46 16.31
C VAL A 200 14.34 -2.28 16.82
N LEU A 201 14.34 -2.08 18.13
CA LEU A 201 15.04 -0.95 18.75
C LEU A 201 16.54 -1.01 18.48
N LYS A 202 17.17 0.16 18.31
CA LYS A 202 18.64 0.27 18.11
C LYS A 202 19.45 -0.37 19.23
N SER A 203 18.91 -0.47 20.44
CA SER A 203 19.57 -1.17 21.56
C SER A 203 19.71 -2.68 21.36
N LEU A 204 18.87 -3.29 20.51
CA LEU A 204 18.89 -4.73 20.20
C LEU A 204 19.74 -5.05 18.96
N ILE A 205 19.93 -4.07 18.07
CA ILE A 205 20.81 -4.17 16.89
C ILE A 205 21.98 -3.19 17.10
N THR A 206 22.99 -3.63 17.83
CA THR A 206 24.15 -2.79 18.17
C THR A 206 25.08 -2.53 16.99
N ASP A 207 25.13 -3.46 16.03
CA ASP A 207 25.87 -3.31 14.77
C ASP A 207 24.96 -3.62 13.58
N PRO A 208 24.35 -2.59 12.95
CA PRO A 208 23.46 -2.77 11.81
C PRO A 208 24.18 -3.26 10.55
N THR A 209 25.52 -3.31 10.52
CA THR A 209 26.30 -3.86 9.39
C THR A 209 26.33 -5.38 9.38
N LYS A 210 25.87 -6.03 10.45
CA LYS A 210 25.75 -7.50 10.55
C LYS A 210 24.39 -8.02 10.09
N LEU A 211 23.52 -7.14 9.64
CA LEU A 211 22.24 -7.53 9.09
C LEU A 211 22.43 -8.11 7.69
N HIS A 212 21.65 -9.14 7.40
CA HIS A 212 21.62 -9.77 6.10
C HIS A 212 20.21 -9.67 5.54
N MET A 213 20.10 -9.21 4.29
CA MET A 213 18.84 -8.92 3.65
C MET A 213 18.62 -9.79 2.42
N ARG A 214 17.39 -10.29 2.27
CA ARG A 214 16.92 -10.99 1.08
C ARG A 214 15.61 -10.38 0.59
N GLY A 215 15.49 -10.23 -0.73
CA GLY A 215 14.24 -9.93 -1.42
C GLY A 215 13.77 -11.18 -2.15
N LEU A 216 12.58 -11.67 -1.81
CA LEU A 216 12.02 -12.89 -2.39
C LEU A 216 10.76 -12.58 -3.18
N LYS A 217 10.74 -12.96 -4.46
CA LYS A 217 9.54 -12.89 -5.30
C LYS A 217 8.95 -14.29 -5.43
N ASN A 218 7.72 -14.50 -4.99
CA ASN A 218 7.05 -15.80 -5.02
C ASN A 218 7.88 -16.95 -4.40
N GLY A 219 8.64 -16.64 -3.33
CA GLY A 219 9.49 -17.58 -2.61
C GLY A 219 10.88 -17.83 -3.22
N GLU A 220 11.16 -17.34 -4.42
CA GLU A 220 12.50 -17.37 -5.02
C GLU A 220 13.31 -16.16 -4.57
N VAL A 221 14.59 -16.34 -4.26
CA VAL A 221 15.50 -15.25 -3.88
C VAL A 221 15.91 -14.46 -5.11
N TYR A 222 15.51 -13.20 -5.17
CA TYR A 222 15.83 -12.27 -6.25
C TYR A 222 16.95 -11.31 -5.86
N GLN A 223 16.95 -10.89 -4.60
CA GLN A 223 17.93 -9.96 -4.04
C GLN A 223 18.57 -10.58 -2.80
N GLU A 224 19.89 -10.43 -2.64
CA GLU A 224 20.61 -10.94 -1.48
C GLU A 224 21.89 -10.13 -1.21
N SER A 225 21.99 -9.51 -0.03
CA SER A 225 23.20 -8.82 0.40
C SER A 225 23.26 -8.61 1.91
N GLY A 226 24.48 -8.54 2.45
CA GLY A 226 24.74 -7.91 3.74
C GLY A 226 24.59 -6.39 3.64
N THR A 227 24.22 -5.75 4.75
CA THR A 227 24.15 -4.29 4.88
C THR A 227 25.54 -3.63 5.01
N ASP A 228 26.60 -4.42 5.15
CA ASP A 228 28.00 -3.99 5.00
C ASP A 228 28.36 -3.64 3.54
N ASP A 229 27.55 -4.05 2.56
CA ASP A 229 27.69 -3.65 1.16
C ASP A 229 27.22 -2.21 0.87
N LEU A 230 26.68 -1.52 1.88
CA LEU A 230 26.31 -0.11 1.74
C LEU A 230 27.52 0.76 1.33
N ILE A 231 27.32 1.62 0.32
CA ILE A 231 28.30 2.61 -0.14
C ILE A 231 28.39 3.73 0.92
N PHE A 232 27.23 4.26 1.32
CA PHE A 232 27.08 5.21 2.41
C PHE A 232 26.44 4.50 3.60
N SER A 233 27.15 4.48 4.73
CA SER A 233 26.67 3.88 5.97
C SER A 233 25.46 4.62 6.55
N VAL A 234 24.67 3.97 7.41
CA VAL A 234 23.55 4.62 8.12
C VAL A 234 23.97 5.93 8.82
N PRO A 235 25.10 5.98 9.57
CA PRO A 235 25.61 7.24 10.11
C PRO A 235 25.85 8.33 9.07
N LYS A 236 26.44 7.96 7.91
CA LYS A 236 26.69 8.89 6.80
C LYS A 236 25.40 9.47 6.25
N ILE A 237 24.41 8.62 5.99
CA ILE A 237 23.11 9.02 5.44
C ILE A 237 22.40 9.99 6.39
N ILE A 238 22.33 9.68 7.69
CA ILE A 238 21.67 10.54 8.69
C ILE A 238 22.39 11.89 8.76
N SER A 239 23.72 11.87 8.87
CA SER A 239 24.51 13.11 8.93
C SER A 239 24.26 13.97 7.69
N TRP A 240 24.33 13.37 6.50
CA TRP A 240 24.04 14.03 5.22
C TRP A 240 22.65 14.65 5.16
N LEU A 241 21.60 13.87 5.42
CA LEU A 241 20.21 14.31 5.37
C LEU A 241 19.89 15.39 6.41
N SER A 242 20.62 15.43 7.52
CA SER A 242 20.39 16.40 8.59
C SER A 242 21.03 17.77 8.32
N GLN A 243 21.87 17.92 7.29
CA GLN A 243 22.54 19.18 6.98
C GLN A 243 21.53 20.25 6.56
N SER A 244 21.41 21.29 7.39
CA SER A 244 20.44 22.39 7.27
C SER A 244 18.97 21.97 7.21
N THR A 245 18.66 20.68 7.39
CA THR A 245 17.32 20.09 7.31
C THR A 245 17.03 19.31 8.58
N THR A 246 15.93 19.64 9.25
CA THR A 246 15.52 18.91 10.46
C THR A 246 14.88 17.57 10.07
N LEU A 247 15.31 16.49 10.71
CA LEU A 247 14.65 15.18 10.69
C LEU A 247 13.87 15.00 12.00
N PRO A 248 12.54 15.18 12.02
CA PRO A 248 11.74 14.96 13.22
C PRO A 248 11.69 13.46 13.61
N PRO A 249 11.37 13.13 14.88
CA PRO A 249 10.99 11.78 15.27
C PRO A 249 9.88 11.23 14.36
N GLY A 250 9.98 9.96 13.98
CA GLY A 250 9.10 9.32 13.00
C GLY A 250 9.54 9.47 11.55
N THR A 251 10.58 10.26 11.25
CA THR A 251 11.21 10.25 9.91
C THR A 251 11.73 8.85 9.62
N VAL A 252 11.34 8.31 8.47
CA VAL A 252 11.82 7.02 7.97
C VAL A 252 12.90 7.28 6.92
N ILE A 253 14.01 6.56 7.01
CA ILE A 253 15.09 6.58 6.01
C ILE A 253 15.19 5.18 5.40
N VAL A 254 15.00 5.08 4.09
CA VAL A 254 15.08 3.84 3.30
C VAL A 254 16.42 3.87 2.57
N THR A 255 17.28 2.90 2.87
CA THR A 255 18.76 3.07 2.77
C THR A 255 19.39 2.64 1.45
N GLY A 256 18.59 2.25 0.47
CA GLY A 256 18.98 1.69 -0.80
C GLY A 256 18.73 0.18 -0.88
N THR A 257 18.69 -0.31 -2.11
CA THR A 257 18.45 -1.73 -2.43
C THR A 257 19.70 -2.39 -3.03
N PRO A 258 19.93 -3.69 -2.77
CA PRO A 258 20.98 -4.46 -3.40
C PRO A 258 20.63 -4.86 -4.84
N ALA A 259 21.60 -5.48 -5.53
CA ALA A 259 21.40 -6.00 -6.88
C ALA A 259 20.26 -7.04 -6.93
N GLY A 260 19.69 -7.24 -8.11
CA GLY A 260 18.62 -8.20 -8.36
C GLY A 260 17.22 -7.61 -8.50
N VAL A 261 17.13 -6.28 -8.66
CA VAL A 261 15.86 -5.61 -9.03
C VAL A 261 15.36 -6.15 -10.37
N GLY A 262 14.05 -6.21 -10.58
CA GLY A 262 13.46 -6.82 -11.77
C GLY A 262 13.95 -6.18 -13.08
N MET A 263 14.17 -4.87 -13.08
CA MET A 263 14.73 -4.14 -14.23
C MET A 263 16.18 -4.55 -14.60
N GLY A 264 16.96 -5.00 -13.61
CA GLY A 264 18.36 -5.43 -13.77
C GLY A 264 18.52 -6.87 -14.24
N ARG A 265 17.44 -7.65 -14.25
CA ARG A 265 17.48 -9.07 -14.65
C ARG A 265 17.51 -9.27 -16.15
N THR A 266 17.97 -10.44 -16.57
CA THR A 266 17.95 -10.91 -17.97
C THR A 266 17.32 -12.31 -18.03
N PRO A 267 16.10 -12.46 -18.59
CA PRO A 267 15.22 -11.40 -19.06
C PRO A 267 14.76 -10.46 -17.92
N LYS A 268 14.35 -9.24 -18.27
CA LYS A 268 13.76 -8.31 -17.30
C LYS A 268 12.52 -8.94 -16.68
N ASP A 269 12.30 -8.64 -15.41
CA ASP A 269 11.12 -9.09 -14.67
C ASP A 269 10.45 -7.89 -13.98
N ALA A 270 9.19 -8.08 -13.59
CA ALA A 270 8.38 -7.06 -12.96
C ALA A 270 7.33 -7.69 -12.05
N LEU A 271 6.75 -6.87 -11.17
CA LEU A 271 5.59 -7.24 -10.37
C LEU A 271 4.36 -7.41 -11.29
N ARG A 272 3.58 -8.45 -10.99
CA ARG A 272 2.30 -8.78 -11.60
C ARG A 272 1.22 -8.92 -10.54
N HIS A 273 -0.03 -8.80 -10.96
CA HIS A 273 -1.17 -9.11 -10.12
C HIS A 273 -1.02 -10.51 -9.50
N GLY A 274 -1.15 -10.59 -8.18
CA GLY A 274 -1.02 -11.83 -7.41
C GLY A 274 0.41 -12.16 -6.98
N ASP A 275 1.44 -11.45 -7.47
CA ASP A 275 2.81 -11.69 -7.03
C ASP A 275 2.97 -11.35 -5.54
N GLU A 276 3.70 -12.21 -4.85
CA GLU A 276 4.19 -11.96 -3.52
C GLU A 276 5.62 -11.43 -3.58
N PHE A 277 5.88 -10.35 -2.84
CA PHE A 277 7.25 -9.94 -2.54
C PHE A 277 7.48 -9.89 -1.04
N ALA A 278 8.58 -10.49 -0.60
CA ALA A 278 8.99 -10.52 0.79
C ALA A 278 10.39 -9.90 0.97
N VAL A 279 10.53 -9.04 1.98
CA VAL A 279 11.79 -8.46 2.42
C VAL A 279 12.14 -9.08 3.77
N GLU A 280 13.12 -9.97 3.76
CA GLU A 280 13.61 -10.64 4.95
C GLU A 280 14.91 -9.97 5.41
N ILE A 281 14.97 -9.54 6.68
CA ILE A 281 16.19 -9.01 7.28
C ILE A 281 16.49 -9.74 8.60
N LEU A 282 17.55 -10.54 8.56
CA LEU A 282 17.98 -11.41 9.66
C LEU A 282 19.24 -10.87 10.34
N PRO A 283 19.49 -11.27 11.61
CA PRO A 283 18.68 -12.18 12.43
C PRO A 283 17.62 -11.49 13.29
N HIS A 284 17.34 -10.19 13.10
CA HIS A 284 16.60 -9.39 14.09
C HIS A 284 15.23 -8.86 13.65
N ILE A 285 15.05 -8.44 12.39
CA ILE A 285 13.86 -7.68 11.98
C ILE A 285 12.70 -8.61 11.54
N GLY A 286 13.05 -9.73 10.91
CA GLY A 286 12.09 -10.69 10.37
C GLY A 286 11.69 -10.36 8.94
N THR A 287 10.49 -10.77 8.55
CA THR A 287 10.05 -10.78 7.15
C THR A 287 8.84 -9.87 6.92
N LEU A 288 9.01 -8.82 6.13
CA LEU A 288 7.91 -8.04 5.57
C LEU A 288 7.39 -8.74 4.32
N THR A 289 6.07 -8.92 4.20
CA THR A 289 5.47 -9.57 3.01
C THR A 289 4.27 -8.78 2.54
N ASN A 290 4.14 -8.61 1.23
CA ASN A 290 2.93 -8.10 0.59
C ASN A 290 2.61 -8.93 -0.65
N ILE A 291 1.32 -9.18 -0.87
CA ILE A 291 0.81 -9.67 -2.15
C ILE A 291 0.26 -8.48 -2.91
N PHE A 292 0.71 -8.33 -4.15
CA PHE A 292 0.40 -7.18 -4.99
C PHE A 292 -0.86 -7.42 -5.82
N GLU A 293 -1.69 -6.40 -5.93
CA GLU A 293 -2.87 -6.36 -6.79
C GLU A 293 -2.78 -5.16 -7.72
N ASP A 294 -3.33 -5.31 -8.92
CA ASP A 294 -3.50 -4.18 -9.83
C ASP A 294 -4.45 -3.14 -9.23
N GLU A 295 -4.01 -1.89 -9.26
CA GLU A 295 -4.85 -0.75 -8.95
C GLU A 295 -6.12 -0.76 -9.83
N LYS A 296 -7.28 -0.91 -9.20
CA LYS A 296 -8.57 -0.94 -9.90
C LYS A 296 -8.88 0.42 -10.51
N SER A 297 -9.55 0.43 -11.66
CA SER A 297 -10.12 1.62 -12.29
C SER A 297 -11.26 2.22 -11.47
N GLY A 298 -10.91 3.01 -10.46
CA GLY A 298 -11.84 3.92 -9.79
C GLY A 298 -12.06 5.18 -10.63
N PHE A 299 -13.04 5.17 -11.51
CA PHE A 299 -13.75 6.39 -11.91
C PHE A 299 -15.21 6.05 -12.20
N MET A 300 -16.04 6.12 -11.16
CA MET A 300 -17.31 6.82 -11.33
C MET A 300 -16.93 8.30 -11.48
N THR A 301 -16.69 8.74 -12.71
CA THR A 301 -16.72 10.17 -13.02
C THR A 301 -18.13 10.64 -12.69
N ASN A 302 -18.31 11.23 -11.51
CA ASN A 302 -19.31 12.28 -11.37
C ASN A 302 -18.84 13.41 -12.29
N TYR A 303 -19.22 13.33 -13.57
CA TYR A 303 -19.25 14.48 -14.44
C TYR A 303 -20.25 15.46 -13.81
N CYS A 304 -19.76 16.33 -12.92
CA CYS A 304 -20.40 17.62 -12.75
C CYS A 304 -20.24 18.33 -14.11
N LEU A 305 -21.30 18.27 -14.91
CA LEU A 305 -21.42 19.15 -16.08
C LEU A 305 -21.18 20.59 -15.61
N PRO A 306 -20.38 21.39 -16.34
CA PRO A 306 -20.20 22.79 -16.00
C PRO A 306 -21.54 23.51 -16.19
N GLY A 307 -22.17 23.95 -15.09
CA GLY A 307 -23.40 24.73 -15.19
C GLY A 307 -24.36 24.74 -13.99
N MET A 308 -24.05 24.12 -12.85
CA MET A 308 -24.94 24.21 -11.69
C MET A 308 -24.21 24.83 -10.49
N MET A 309 -24.43 26.13 -10.29
CA MET A 309 -24.25 26.74 -8.96
C MET A 309 -25.23 26.09 -7.97
N PRO A 310 -24.81 25.75 -6.74
CA PRO A 310 -25.74 25.26 -5.74
C PRO A 310 -26.57 26.44 -5.20
N TRP A 311 -27.86 26.46 -5.49
CA TRP A 311 -28.80 27.21 -4.69
C TRP A 311 -28.94 26.51 -3.33
N TYR A 312 -28.58 27.22 -2.28
CA TYR A 312 -28.83 26.85 -0.89
C TYR A 312 -30.32 26.52 -0.69
N LEU A 313 -30.61 25.36 -0.09
CA LEU A 313 -31.87 25.11 0.62
C LEU A 313 -31.55 24.78 2.08
N PRO A 314 -32.13 25.50 3.06
CA PRO A 314 -31.97 25.21 4.47
C PRO A 314 -32.95 24.11 4.89
N GLY A 315 -32.46 23.03 5.50
CA GLY A 315 -33.33 21.99 6.04
C GLY A 315 -32.58 20.70 6.33
N SER A 316 -32.54 20.32 7.59
CA SER A 316 -31.88 19.16 8.18
C SER A 316 -32.38 17.81 7.64
N ILE A 317 -31.50 17.04 7.01
CA ILE A 317 -31.61 15.57 6.85
C ILE A 317 -30.21 14.98 7.09
N SER A 318 -30.12 13.91 7.90
CA SER A 318 -28.87 13.23 8.22
C SER A 318 -28.38 12.36 7.05
N PHE A 319 -27.05 12.19 6.96
CA PHE A 319 -26.32 11.54 5.86
C PHE A 319 -26.74 10.08 5.58
N GLU A 320 -27.29 9.38 6.58
CA GLU A 320 -27.76 7.99 6.45
C GLU A 320 -29.06 7.83 5.65
N GLN A 321 -29.86 8.89 5.49
CA GLN A 321 -31.16 8.81 4.78
C GLN A 321 -31.06 9.14 3.28
N ALA A 322 -29.93 9.69 2.81
CA ALA A 322 -29.76 10.12 1.42
C ALA A 322 -29.06 9.07 0.51
N ALA A 323 -28.34 8.10 1.09
CA ALA A 323 -27.55 7.13 0.34
C ALA A 323 -28.36 6.20 -0.60
N PRO A 324 -29.57 5.71 -0.23
CA PRO A 324 -30.35 4.84 -1.13
C PRO A 324 -30.95 5.59 -2.34
N LEU A 325 -31.21 6.88 -2.20
CA LEU A 325 -31.82 7.72 -3.24
C LEU A 325 -30.84 8.13 -4.35
N MET A 326 -29.52 8.18 -4.06
CA MET A 326 -28.51 8.51 -5.07
C MET A 326 -28.11 7.30 -5.94
N CYS A 327 -28.05 6.10 -5.38
CA CYS A 327 -27.71 4.88 -6.15
C CYS A 327 -28.82 4.44 -7.12
N ALA A 328 -30.09 4.62 -6.76
CA ALA A 328 -31.22 4.25 -7.62
C ALA A 328 -31.33 5.13 -8.90
N ARG A 329 -30.91 6.39 -8.84
CA ARG A 329 -30.90 7.30 -10.01
C ARG A 329 -29.76 7.03 -10.99
N ALA A 330 -28.58 6.62 -10.49
CA ALA A 330 -27.41 6.38 -11.33
C ALA A 330 -27.56 5.11 -12.20
N THR A 331 -28.26 4.09 -11.69
CA THR A 331 -28.44 2.80 -12.38
C THR A 331 -29.46 2.90 -13.52
N VAL A 332 -30.53 3.70 -13.35
CA VAL A 332 -31.56 3.91 -14.38
C VAL A 332 -31.04 4.75 -15.55
N TRP A 333 -30.09 5.67 -15.32
CA TRP A 333 -29.57 6.55 -16.38
C TRP A 333 -28.52 5.87 -17.27
N HIS A 334 -27.70 4.95 -16.72
CA HIS A 334 -26.73 4.18 -17.51
C HIS A 334 -27.38 3.22 -18.52
N ALA A 335 -28.59 2.73 -18.26
CA ALA A 335 -29.32 1.87 -19.18
C ALA A 335 -29.83 2.62 -20.44
N ILE A 336 -30.10 3.93 -20.33
CA ILE A 336 -30.64 4.74 -21.43
C ILE A 336 -29.54 5.09 -22.46
N HIS A 337 -28.27 5.21 -22.04
CA HIS A 337 -27.19 5.61 -22.94
C HIS A 337 -26.45 4.46 -23.65
N ARG A 338 -26.73 3.19 -23.35
CA ARG A 338 -26.23 2.06 -24.16
C ARG A 338 -27.12 1.72 -25.37
N VAL A 339 -28.29 2.36 -25.53
CA VAL A 339 -29.23 2.09 -26.63
C VAL A 339 -29.20 3.15 -27.74
N MET A 340 -28.44 4.24 -27.60
CA MET A 340 -28.36 5.26 -28.66
C MET A 340 -26.91 5.66 -28.99
N ALA A 341 -26.35 4.99 -30.00
CA ALA A 341 -25.31 5.54 -30.86
C ALA A 341 -25.37 4.85 -32.24
N ILE A 342 -26.11 5.44 -33.20
CA ILE A 342 -25.84 5.29 -34.64
C ILE A 342 -25.93 6.69 -35.29
N ASP A 343 -24.74 7.15 -35.64
CA ASP A 343 -24.26 8.01 -36.74
C ASP A 343 -24.89 9.37 -37.12
N ASN A 344 -23.97 10.26 -37.47
CA ASN A 344 -24.14 11.59 -38.04
C ASN A 344 -24.71 11.52 -39.46
N HIS A 345 -25.81 12.25 -39.73
CA HIS A 345 -26.00 13.14 -40.88
C HIS A 345 -27.44 13.69 -40.87
N GLY A 346 -27.59 15.02 -40.91
CA GLY A 346 -28.81 15.66 -41.43
C GLY A 346 -29.82 16.21 -40.42
N VAL A 347 -29.62 17.47 -40.05
CA VAL A 347 -30.63 18.54 -39.94
C VAL A 347 -32.00 18.21 -39.30
N GLY A 348 -32.13 18.63 -38.03
CA GLY A 348 -33.14 19.63 -37.64
C GLY A 348 -34.33 19.13 -36.82
N LEU A 349 -34.56 19.74 -35.66
CA LEU A 349 -35.92 19.95 -35.13
C LEU A 349 -35.99 21.18 -34.22
N LYS A 350 -36.68 22.21 -34.72
CA LYS A 350 -37.37 23.22 -33.92
C LYS A 350 -38.45 22.52 -33.10
N LEU A 351 -38.57 22.86 -31.82
CA LEU A 351 -39.72 22.50 -30.99
C LEU A 351 -40.97 23.27 -31.41
N ALA A 352 -42.10 22.59 -31.50
CA ALA A 352 -43.41 23.22 -31.25
C ALA A 352 -44.46 22.21 -30.76
N SER A 353 -44.88 22.43 -29.51
CA SER A 353 -46.22 22.29 -28.93
C SER A 353 -47.01 20.97 -29.04
N GLY A 354 -47.37 20.41 -27.89
CA GLY A 354 -48.64 19.68 -27.69
C GLY A 354 -48.52 18.30 -27.05
N VAL A 355 -48.55 18.24 -25.71
CA VAL A 355 -48.94 17.04 -24.93
C VAL A 355 -50.49 16.94 -25.04
N PRO A 356 -51.18 15.78 -25.21
CA PRO A 356 -51.05 14.60 -24.34
C PRO A 356 -51.36 13.19 -24.92
N SER A 357 -50.58 12.18 -24.52
CA SER A 357 -51.04 10.88 -24.01
C SER A 357 -49.81 9.96 -23.81
N ARG A 358 -49.71 9.34 -22.63
CA ARG A 358 -48.56 8.54 -22.22
C ARG A 358 -48.52 7.21 -23.00
N PRO A 359 -47.39 6.81 -23.62
CA PRO A 359 -47.14 5.39 -23.87
C PRO A 359 -46.61 4.74 -22.58
N ARG A 360 -47.14 3.57 -22.21
CA ARG A 360 -46.41 2.66 -21.32
C ARG A 360 -45.15 2.23 -22.06
N MET A 361 -43.99 2.48 -21.48
CA MET A 361 -42.75 1.82 -21.89
C MET A 361 -42.58 0.58 -21.02
N ASP A 362 -42.59 -0.59 -21.64
CA ASP A 362 -42.13 -1.81 -21.01
C ASP A 362 -40.59 -1.86 -21.18
N LEU A 363 -39.88 -1.90 -20.06
CA LEU A 363 -38.41 -1.93 -20.01
C LEU A 363 -37.97 -3.38 -19.79
N ILE A 364 -37.30 -3.99 -20.78
CA ILE A 364 -36.74 -5.33 -20.66
C ILE A 364 -35.26 -5.21 -20.31
N LEU A 365 -34.86 -5.71 -19.14
CA LEU A 365 -33.47 -5.74 -18.67
C LEU A 365 -32.97 -7.19 -18.66
N LYS A 366 -31.77 -7.44 -19.22
CA LYS A 366 -31.10 -8.75 -19.19
C LYS A 366 -29.90 -8.70 -18.25
N PHE A 367 -29.75 -9.74 -17.43
CA PHE A 367 -28.65 -9.90 -16.48
C PHE A 367 -28.14 -11.33 -16.52
N ASP A 368 -26.81 -11.51 -16.43
CA ASP A 368 -26.16 -12.83 -16.51
C ASP A 368 -25.75 -13.37 -15.13
N ASP A 369 -26.04 -12.63 -14.06
CA ASP A 369 -25.73 -12.99 -12.67
C ASP A 369 -27.00 -13.30 -11.85
N PRO A 370 -27.17 -14.53 -11.34
CA PRO A 370 -28.37 -14.95 -10.59
C PRO A 370 -28.62 -14.17 -9.29
N GLU A 371 -27.57 -13.73 -8.61
CA GLU A 371 -27.70 -12.95 -7.36
C GLU A 371 -28.26 -11.55 -7.62
N THR A 372 -27.82 -10.93 -8.72
CA THR A 372 -28.32 -9.64 -9.19
C THR A 372 -29.78 -9.71 -9.61
N ILE A 373 -30.19 -10.80 -10.28
CA ILE A 373 -31.60 -11.03 -10.65
C ILE A 373 -32.50 -11.09 -9.41
N GLN A 374 -32.11 -11.85 -8.38
CA GLN A 374 -32.91 -12.00 -7.17
C GLN A 374 -33.07 -10.66 -6.43
N ARG A 375 -31.97 -9.89 -6.27
CA ARG A 375 -32.01 -8.58 -5.60
C ARG A 375 -32.91 -7.57 -6.30
N ILE A 376 -32.97 -7.61 -7.63
CA ILE A 376 -33.84 -6.73 -8.42
C ILE A 376 -35.30 -7.16 -8.29
N SER A 377 -35.58 -8.47 -8.33
CA SER A 377 -36.93 -9.01 -8.12
C SER A 377 -37.51 -8.58 -6.77
N ASP A 378 -36.76 -8.81 -5.69
CA ASP A 378 -37.17 -8.47 -4.32
C ASP A 378 -37.44 -6.97 -4.16
N PHE A 379 -36.63 -6.14 -4.83
CA PHE A 379 -36.82 -4.70 -4.84
C PHE A 379 -38.09 -4.27 -5.59
N THR A 380 -38.37 -4.88 -6.75
CA THR A 380 -39.56 -4.53 -7.56
C THR A 380 -40.88 -4.93 -6.91
N ASP A 381 -40.91 -6.08 -6.23
CA ASP A 381 -42.08 -6.53 -5.45
C ASP A 381 -42.34 -5.61 -4.26
N GLY A 382 -41.29 -5.14 -3.59
CA GLY A 382 -41.39 -4.21 -2.46
C GLY A 382 -41.99 -2.84 -2.80
N ILE A 383 -42.02 -2.46 -4.08
CA ILE A 383 -42.57 -1.17 -4.55
C ILE A 383 -43.78 -1.31 -5.48
N GLY A 384 -44.34 -2.52 -5.60
CA GLY A 384 -45.57 -2.78 -6.37
C GLY A 384 -45.42 -2.71 -7.89
N LEU A 385 -44.19 -2.86 -8.40
CA LEU A 385 -43.89 -2.95 -9.83
C LEU A 385 -43.78 -4.43 -10.23
N LYS A 386 -44.61 -4.90 -11.17
CA LYS A 386 -44.45 -6.23 -11.74
C LYS A 386 -43.33 -6.22 -12.77
N ALA A 387 -42.19 -6.85 -12.45
CA ALA A 387 -41.15 -7.15 -13.43
C ALA A 387 -41.42 -8.52 -14.08
N ALA A 388 -41.41 -8.60 -15.41
CA ALA A 388 -41.31 -9.88 -16.11
C ALA A 388 -39.82 -10.18 -16.29
N ILE A 389 -39.30 -11.13 -15.51
CA ILE A 389 -37.89 -11.52 -15.55
C ILE A 389 -37.81 -12.90 -16.19
N GLY A 390 -37.22 -12.98 -17.39
CA GLY A 390 -36.99 -14.23 -18.11
C GLY A 390 -35.54 -14.67 -17.99
N CYS A 391 -35.32 -15.93 -17.64
CA CYS A 391 -34.01 -16.57 -17.69
C CYS A 391 -33.86 -17.22 -19.07
N THR A 392 -32.94 -16.75 -19.91
CA THR A 392 -32.61 -17.46 -21.16
C THR A 392 -31.48 -18.42 -20.88
N SER A 393 -31.79 -19.67 -20.56
CA SER A 393 -30.94 -20.77 -21.04
C SER A 393 -31.14 -20.85 -22.54
N ASP A 394 -30.06 -20.94 -23.31
CA ASP A 394 -30.09 -21.18 -24.75
C ASP A 394 -30.95 -22.41 -25.05
N ASP A 395 -32.23 -22.20 -25.39
CA ASP A 395 -33.13 -23.05 -26.18
C ASP A 395 -34.59 -22.62 -25.94
N ALA A 396 -35.04 -21.57 -26.63
CA ALA A 396 -36.45 -21.41 -27.05
C ALA A 396 -36.59 -20.19 -27.97
N ALA A 397 -36.65 -20.45 -29.28
CA ALA A 397 -37.33 -19.60 -30.24
C ALA A 397 -38.83 -19.94 -30.24
N ASN A 398 -39.67 -18.92 -30.51
CA ASN A 398 -41.15 -18.92 -30.58
C ASN A 398 -41.82 -19.02 -29.19
N ASP A 399 -42.70 -18.14 -28.72
CA ASP A 399 -43.66 -17.21 -29.34
C ASP A 399 -43.71 -15.84 -28.61
#